data_AF-R7WRV0-F1
#
_entry.id   AF-R7WRV0-F1
#
_cell.length_a   1.000
_cell.length_b   1.000
_cell.length_c   1.000
_cell.angle_alpha   90.00
_cell.angle_beta   90.00
_cell.angle_gamma   90.00
#
_symmetry.space_group_name_H-M   'P 1'
#
loop_
_entity.id
_entity.type
_entity.pdbx_description
1 polymer ?
#
loop_
_entity_poly.entity_id
_entity_poly.type
_entity_poly.pdbx_seq_one_letter_code
_entity_poly.pdbx_strand_id
1 'polypeptide(L)' 'MKPGDAIYDAVDLWRLPEGTTFREEGDRGRTFTSMRPGTGKAWWRHVPLPVRDVELPVHITHIPTTSKEPA' A
#
# COMPACT_ATOMS: atom_id res chain seq x y z
N MET A 1 -8.05 10.52 -17.10
CA MET A 1 -7.62 9.62 -16.02
C MET A 1 -6.97 8.41 -16.68
N LYS A 2 -5.69 8.13 -16.40
CA LYS A 2 -5.01 6.96 -16.96
C LYS A 2 -5.48 5.71 -16.19
N PRO A 3 -5.68 4.57 -16.85
CA PRO A 3 -6.00 3.32 -16.16
C PRO A 3 -4.77 2.87 -15.36
N GLY A 4 -4.79 3.09 -14.05
CA GLY A 4 -3.67 2.81 -13.14
C GLY A 4 -3.65 3.71 -11.89
N ASP A 5 -4.22 4.90 -11.99
CA ASP A 5 -4.45 5.82 -10.86
C ASP A 5 -5.68 5.39 -10.05
N ALA A 6 -5.60 4.24 -9.39
CA ALA A 6 -6.56 3.92 -8.34
C ALA A 6 -6.13 4.67 -7.07
N ILE A 7 -6.90 5.70 -6.70
CA ILE A 7 -6.78 6.34 -5.39
C ILE A 7 -7.31 5.34 -4.37
N TYR A 8 -6.41 4.72 -3.60
CA TYR A 8 -6.80 3.85 -2.49
C TYR A 8 -6.98 4.69 -1.24
N ASP A 9 -8.16 4.62 -0.64
CA ASP A 9 -8.39 5.16 0.69
C ASP A 9 -7.61 4.33 1.73
N ALA A 10 -7.30 4.94 2.89
CA ALA A 10 -6.62 4.26 4.00
C ALA A 10 -7.32 2.95 4.42
N VAL A 11 -8.63 2.84 4.16
CA VAL A 11 -9.45 1.65 4.42
C VAL A 11 -9.18 0.51 3.43
N ASP A 12 -8.63 0.76 2.25
CA ASP A 12 -8.28 -0.31 1.31
C ASP A 12 -6.80 -0.68 1.37
N LEU A 13 -5.94 0.22 1.86
CA LEU A 13 -4.50 -0.03 2.02
C LEU A 13 -4.18 -1.26 2.89
N TRP A 14 -4.96 -1.52 3.95
CA TRP A 14 -4.74 -2.68 4.81
C TRP A 14 -5.22 -4.01 4.22
N ARG A 15 -6.02 -3.94 3.15
CA ARG A 15 -6.51 -5.10 2.38
C ARG A 15 -5.57 -5.47 1.24
N LEU A 16 -4.58 -4.63 0.95
CA LEU A 16 -3.63 -4.90 -0.12
C LEU A 16 -2.83 -6.18 0.17
N PRO A 17 -2.53 -6.98 -0.87
CA PRO A 17 -1.68 -8.14 -0.74
C PRO A 17 -0.37 -7.83 -0.02
N GLU A 18 0.13 -8.81 0.75
CA GLU A 18 1.49 -8.75 1.27
C GLU A 18 2.49 -8.54 0.13
N GLY A 19 3.45 -7.63 0.33
CA GLY A 19 4.43 -7.17 -0.64
C GLY A 19 3.97 -5.99 -1.50
N THR A 20 2.70 -5.56 -1.40
CA THR A 20 2.22 -4.40 -2.19
C THR A 20 2.97 -3.15 -1.79
N THR A 21 3.54 -2.46 -2.78
CA THR A 21 4.27 -1.21 -2.59
C THR A 21 3.44 -0.04 -3.11
N PHE A 22 3.30 0.99 -2.29
CA PHE A 22 2.57 2.21 -2.63
C PHE A 22 3.32 3.45 -2.15
N ARG A 23 3.03 4.59 -2.76
CA ARG A 23 3.68 5.87 -2.51
C ARG A 23 2.66 6.94 -2.18
N GLU A 24 2.88 7.69 -1.11
CA GLU A 24 2.09 8.90 -0.80
C GLU A 24 2.22 9.92 -1.94
N GLU A 25 1.10 10.49 -2.41
CA GLU A 25 1.11 11.65 -3.32
C GLU A 25 1.39 12.96 -2.58
N GLY A 26 1.31 12.92 -1.25
CA GLY A 26 1.56 14.03 -0.34
C GLY A 26 2.99 14.61 -0.34
N ASP A 27 3.19 15.71 0.40
CA ASP A 27 4.44 16.49 0.46
C ASP A 27 5.68 15.64 0.81
N ARG A 28 5.47 14.54 1.52
CA ARG A 28 6.54 13.65 1.98
C ARG A 28 6.96 12.59 0.96
N GLY A 29 6.10 12.26 -0.01
CA GLY A 29 6.39 11.33 -1.09
C GLY A 29 6.91 9.95 -0.65
N ARG A 30 6.57 9.47 0.55
CA ARG A 30 7.15 8.25 1.14
C ARG A 30 6.59 6.99 0.48
N THR A 31 7.45 6.00 0.30
CA THR A 31 7.10 4.69 -0.24
C THR A 31 6.97 3.67 0.88
N PHE A 32 5.84 2.98 0.90
CA PHE A 32 5.50 1.98 1.90
C PHE A 32 5.33 0.61 1.25
N THR A 33 5.58 -0.44 2.03
CA THR A 33 5.30 -1.82 1.65
C THR A 33 4.34 -2.44 2.66
N SER A 34 3.26 -3.06 2.16
CA SER A 34 2.39 -3.92 2.97
C SER A 34 3.16 -5.18 3.31
N MET A 35 3.47 -5.44 4.59
CA MET A 35 4.15 -6.69 4.99
C MET A 35 3.22 -7.70 5.64
N ARG A 36 2.02 -7.29 6.09
CA ARG A 36 1.00 -8.22 6.62
C ARG A 36 -0.40 -7.65 6.41
N PRO A 37 -1.23 -8.24 5.54
CA PRO A 37 -2.61 -7.81 5.35
C PRO A 37 -3.40 -7.93 6.67
N GLY A 38 -4.32 -7.01 6.91
CA GLY A 38 -5.19 -7.03 8.10
C GLY A 38 -4.58 -6.47 9.39
N THR A 39 -3.29 -6.09 9.42
CA THR A 39 -2.67 -5.54 10.65
C THR A 39 -2.87 -4.04 10.84
N GLY A 40 -3.40 -3.35 9.82
CA GLY A 40 -3.54 -1.89 9.83
C GLY A 40 -2.20 -1.14 9.87
N LYS A 41 -1.09 -1.81 9.50
CA LYS A 41 0.26 -1.24 9.48
C LYS A 41 0.87 -1.32 8.09
N ALA A 42 1.52 -0.25 7.68
CA ALA A 42 2.34 -0.15 6.49
C ALA A 42 3.81 0.07 6.89
N TRP A 43 4.74 -0.50 6.14
CA TRP A 43 6.16 -0.41 6.49
C TRP A 43 6.85 0.63 5.63
N TRP A 44 7.36 1.67 6.27
CA TRP A 44 8.28 2.62 5.64
C TRP A 44 9.72 2.18 5.95
N ARG A 45 10.38 1.58 4.96
CA ARG A 45 11.69 0.91 5.14
C ARG A 45 11.60 -0.21 6.20
N HIS A 46 12.02 0.06 7.43
CA HIS A 46 11.99 -0.88 8.57
C HIS A 46 11.09 -0.39 9.71
N VAL A 47 10.36 0.71 9.52
CA VAL A 47 9.50 1.32 10.53
C VAL A 47 8.05 0.97 10.22
N PRO A 48 7.37 0.20 11.09
CA PRO A 48 5.93 -0.01 10.96
C PRO A 48 5.17 1.25 11.38
N LEU A 49 4.40 1.80 10.46
CA LEU A 49 3.53 2.95 10.69
C LEU A 49 2.07 2.51 10.56
N PRO A 50 1.15 3.01 11.40
CA PRO A 50 -0.26 2.70 11.23
C PRO A 50 -0.75 3.35 9.92
N VAL A 51 -1.60 2.65 9.18
CA VAL A 51 -2.08 3.09 7.85
C VAL A 51 -2.79 4.45 7.91
N ARG A 52 -3.36 4.82 9.07
CA ARG A 52 -3.96 6.14 9.31
C ARG A 52 -2.96 7.31 9.27
N ASP A 53 -1.67 7.04 9.44
CA ASP A 53 -0.60 8.06 9.40
C ASP A 53 -0.02 8.21 7.98
N VAL A 54 -0.56 7.45 7.02
CA VAL A 54 -0.23 7.56 5.59
C VAL A 54 -1.02 8.71 4.99
N GLU A 55 -0.32 9.60 4.30
CA GLU A 55 -0.91 10.73 3.58
C GLU A 55 -1.60 10.24 2.30
N LEU A 56 -2.92 10.40 2.24
CA LEU A 56 -3.74 10.06 1.09
C LEU A 56 -3.83 11.27 0.13
N PRO A 57 -3.99 11.06 -1.19
CA PRO A 57 -4.07 9.76 -1.87
C PRO A 57 -2.70 9.08 -2.02
N VAL A 58 -2.73 7.78 -2.29
CA VAL A 58 -1.52 6.98 -2.56
C VAL A 58 -1.57 6.39 -3.96
N HIS A 59 -0.38 6.20 -4.53
CA HIS A 59 -0.15 5.55 -5.82
C HIS A 59 0.41 4.17 -5.59
N ILE A 60 -0.27 3.13 -6.07
CA ILE A 60 0.32 1.79 -6.06
C ILE A 60 1.37 1.69 -7.18
N THR A 61 2.61 1.44 -6.78
CA THR A 61 3.73 1.30 -7.72
C THR A 61 4.02 -0.16 -8.05
N HIS A 62 3.66 -1.08 -7.17
CA HIS A 62 3.83 -2.51 -7.39
C HIS A 62 2.80 -3.31 -6.60
N ILE A 63 2.01 -4.13 -7.30
CA ILE A 63 1.19 -5.18 -6.68
C ILE A 63 1.93 -6.49 -6.97
N PRO A 64 2.39 -7.24 -5.95
CA PRO A 64 2.89 -8.57 -6.18
C PRO A 64 1.75 -9.39 -6.75
N THR A 65 1.95 -9.95 -7.94
CA THR A 65 1.06 -10.96 -8.48
C THR A 65 1.20 -12.20 -7.61
N THR A 66 0.43 -12.27 -6.54
CA THR A 66 0.18 -13.54 -5.85
C THR A 66 -0.67 -14.39 -6.79
N SER A 67 -0.03 -14.99 -7.80
CA SER A 67 -0.51 -16.23 -8.41
C SER A 67 -0.37 -17.31 -7.34
N LYS A 68 -1.27 -17.30 -6.36
CA LYS A 68 -1.58 -18.52 -5.63
C LYS A 68 -2.73 -19.17 -6.39
N GLU A 69 -2.36 -19.84 -7.47
CA GLU A 69 -3.19 -20.88 -8.06
C GLU A 69 -3.53 -21.84 -6.90
N PRO A 70 -4.82 -22.06 -6.58
CA PRO A 70 -5.18 -23.06 -5.58
C PRO A 70 -4.82 -24.43 -6.16
N ALA A 71 -3.84 -25.10 -5.53
CA ALA A 71 -3.60 -26.52 -5.70
C ALA A 71 -4.73 -27.34 -5.03
#